data_AF-A0A520HL62-F1
#
_entry.id   AF-A0A520HL62-F1
#
_cell.length_a   1.000
_cell.length_b   1.000
_cell.length_c   1.000
_cell.angle_alpha   90.00
_cell.angle_beta   90.00
_cell.angle_gamma   90.00
#
_symmetry.space_group_name_H-M   'P 1'
#
loop_
_entity.id
_entity.type
_entity.pdbx_description
1 polymer ?
#
loop_
_entity_poly.entity_id
_entity_poly.type
_entity_poly.pdbx_seq_one_letter_code
_entity_poly.pdbx_strand_id
1 'polypeptide(L)'
;MVLRGPSRLTGSAWLLARGGPAGTVSGGQLGASQGGLRLAYALGSRRKFALVAHVATPLKGAGREAAFGIEWQPTRLSIRLVAEQRFALDGGRGGPTVGVIAGYGPANVARGIRLEAYGQAGGIARDGIEGFVDASARLTHPLGKLAGANVDIGIGAWGSAQRDAERFDIGP
;
A
#
# COMPACT_ATOMS: atom_id res chain seq x y z
N MET A 1 -34.83 11.21 -6.91
CA MET A 1 -33.56 11.37 -6.19
C MET A 1 -32.86 10.02 -6.14
N VAL A 2 -31.95 9.74 -7.07
CA VAL A 2 -31.23 8.46 -7.12
C VAL A 2 -30.16 8.49 -6.03
N LEU A 3 -30.32 7.67 -4.99
CA LEU A 3 -29.26 7.43 -4.01
C LEU A 3 -28.07 6.86 -4.79
N ARG A 4 -27.03 7.68 -5.01
CA ARG A 4 -25.75 7.19 -5.52
C ARG A 4 -25.23 6.22 -4.47
N GLY A 5 -25.36 4.92 -4.74
CA GLY A 5 -24.69 3.90 -3.93
C GLY A 5 -23.21 4.24 -3.81
N PRO A 6 -22.52 3.79 -2.75
CA PRO A 6 -21.12 4.13 -2.51
C PRO A 6 -20.29 3.96 -3.77
N SER A 7 -19.38 4.89 -4.06
CA SER A 7 -18.56 4.86 -5.29
C SER A 7 -17.91 3.49 -5.48
N ARG A 8 -17.94 2.97 -6.72
CA ARG A 8 -17.23 1.74 -7.08
C ARG A 8 -15.73 2.00 -7.25
N LEU A 9 -15.37 3.22 -7.62
CA LEU A 9 -14.00 3.65 -7.79
C LEU A 9 -13.50 4.27 -6.47
N THR A 10 -12.37 3.79 -6.02
CA THR A 10 -11.61 4.32 -4.88
C THR A 10 -10.20 4.64 -5.35
N GLY A 11 -9.66 5.76 -4.89
CA GLY A 11 -8.30 6.20 -5.22
C GLY A 11 -7.59 6.66 -3.97
N SER A 12 -6.30 6.37 -3.87
CA SER A 12 -5.44 6.82 -2.78
C SER A 12 -4.08 7.20 -3.35
N ALA A 13 -3.53 8.30 -2.89
CA ALA A 13 -2.16 8.71 -3.20
C ALA A 13 -1.38 8.87 -1.90
N TRP A 14 -0.08 8.62 -1.96
CA TRP A 14 0.81 8.79 -0.82
C TRP A 14 2.14 9.38 -1.25
N LEU A 15 2.81 10.00 -0.29
CA LEU A 15 4.15 10.53 -0.44
C LEU A 15 4.89 10.28 0.87
N LEU A 16 6.06 9.69 0.78
CA LEU A 16 6.93 9.34 1.90
C LEU A 16 8.22 10.10 1.72
N ALA A 17 8.43 11.10 2.58
CA ALA A 17 9.69 11.84 2.67
C ALA A 17 10.55 11.19 3.74
N ARG A 18 11.64 10.54 3.32
CA ARG A 18 12.54 9.77 4.19
C ARG A 18 14.00 10.08 3.87
N GLY A 19 14.81 10.19 4.93
CA GLY A 19 16.28 10.25 4.87
C GLY A 19 16.94 8.88 5.14
N GLY A 20 18.25 8.79 4.90
CA GLY A 20 19.06 7.60 5.15
C GLY A 20 19.35 6.72 3.91
N PRO A 21 20.18 5.68 4.05
CA PRO A 21 20.59 4.83 2.93
C PRO A 21 19.38 4.08 2.33
N ALA A 22 19.32 4.04 1.00
CA ALA A 22 18.31 3.30 0.25
C ALA A 22 18.92 1.98 -0.26
N GLY A 23 18.22 0.87 -0.05
CA GLY A 23 18.55 -0.42 -0.66
C GLY A 23 17.92 -0.54 -2.04
N THR A 24 18.70 -0.91 -3.05
CA THR A 24 18.18 -1.33 -4.36
C THR A 24 17.68 -2.77 -4.27
N VAL A 25 16.42 -2.99 -4.63
CA VAL A 25 15.83 -4.33 -4.80
C VAL A 25 15.51 -4.59 -6.26
N SER A 26 15.41 -5.86 -6.63
CA SER A 26 14.81 -6.32 -7.89
C SER A 26 13.39 -5.78 -7.99
N GLY A 27 13.25 -4.60 -8.64
CA GLY A 27 11.97 -3.92 -8.87
C GLY A 27 11.75 -2.57 -8.23
N GLY A 28 12.72 -2.04 -7.48
CA GLY A 28 12.52 -0.75 -6.81
C GLY A 28 13.62 -0.35 -5.84
N GLN A 29 13.38 0.73 -5.10
CA GLN A 29 14.19 1.11 -3.95
C GLN A 29 13.40 0.90 -2.66
N LEU A 30 13.90 0.07 -1.76
CA LEU A 30 13.40 -0.01 -0.39
C LEU A 30 14.11 1.06 0.44
N GLY A 31 13.32 2.01 0.95
CA GLY A 31 13.79 3.04 1.89
C GLY A 31 14.14 4.40 1.33
N ALA A 32 14.03 4.62 0.03
CA ALA A 32 14.10 5.98 -0.53
C ALA A 32 12.82 6.77 -0.23
N SER A 33 12.92 8.09 -0.35
CA SER A 33 11.73 8.93 -0.49
C SER A 33 10.96 8.48 -1.74
N GLN A 34 9.65 8.27 -1.62
CA GLN A 34 8.84 7.71 -2.70
C GLN A 34 7.41 8.26 -2.67
N GLY A 35 6.77 8.28 -3.83
CA GLY A 35 5.35 8.59 -3.97
C GLY A 35 4.63 7.50 -4.75
N GLY A 36 3.32 7.45 -4.59
CA GLY A 36 2.52 6.52 -5.37
C GLY A 36 1.06 6.87 -5.42
N LEU A 37 0.39 6.20 -6.35
CA LEU A 37 -1.04 6.27 -6.59
C LEU A 37 -1.57 4.84 -6.70
N ARG A 38 -2.73 4.60 -6.10
CA ARG A 38 -3.47 3.36 -6.23
C ARG A 38 -4.92 3.65 -6.55
N LEU A 39 -5.47 2.92 -7.51
CA LEU A 39 -6.86 2.93 -7.91
C LEU A 39 -7.44 1.53 -7.72
N ALA A 40 -8.65 1.44 -7.19
CA ALA A 40 -9.40 0.20 -7.10
C ALA A 40 -10.85 0.38 -7.53
N TYR A 41 -11.30 -0.49 -8.42
CA TYR A 41 -12.66 -0.52 -8.96
C TYR A 41 -13.39 -1.80 -8.52
N ALA A 42 -14.40 -1.64 -7.67
CA ALA A 42 -15.16 -2.75 -7.10
C ALA A 42 -16.12 -3.39 -8.13
N LEU A 43 -15.94 -4.69 -8.34
CA LEU A 43 -16.70 -5.53 -9.26
C LEU A 43 -17.86 -6.26 -8.56
N GLY A 44 -18.91 -6.57 -9.33
CA GLY A 44 -20.09 -7.31 -8.85
C GLY A 44 -20.98 -6.51 -7.90
N SER A 45 -22.10 -7.12 -7.50
CA SER A 45 -23.06 -6.54 -6.55
C SER A 45 -22.53 -6.58 -5.11
N ARG A 46 -21.87 -7.70 -4.74
CA ARG A 46 -21.30 -7.93 -3.41
C ARG A 46 -19.95 -7.24 -3.17
N ARG A 47 -19.33 -6.66 -4.21
CA ARG A 47 -18.07 -5.90 -4.13
C ARG A 47 -16.92 -6.63 -3.44
N LYS A 48 -16.90 -7.97 -3.56
CA LYS A 48 -15.83 -8.83 -3.03
C LYS A 48 -14.61 -8.88 -3.94
N PHE A 49 -14.75 -8.47 -5.19
CA PHE A 49 -13.65 -8.41 -6.15
C PHE A 49 -13.39 -6.96 -6.53
N ALA A 50 -12.13 -6.61 -6.79
CA ALA A 50 -11.78 -5.32 -7.36
C ALA A 50 -10.70 -5.47 -8.43
N LEU A 51 -10.78 -4.66 -9.48
CA LEU A 51 -9.62 -4.40 -10.34
C LEU A 51 -8.76 -3.34 -9.66
N VAL A 52 -7.47 -3.55 -9.62
CA VAL A 52 -6.53 -2.65 -8.96
C VAL A 52 -5.42 -2.26 -9.92
N ALA A 53 -5.08 -0.99 -9.91
CA ALA A 53 -3.90 -0.47 -10.58
C ALA A 53 -3.13 0.38 -9.57
N HIS A 54 -1.81 0.28 -9.55
CA HIS A 54 -0.98 1.20 -8.80
C HIS A 54 0.27 1.59 -9.57
N VAL A 55 0.81 2.75 -9.22
CA VAL A 55 2.12 3.22 -9.67
C VAL A 55 2.87 3.71 -8.44
N ALA A 56 4.13 3.33 -8.31
CA ALA A 56 5.04 3.81 -7.29
C ALA A 56 6.32 4.32 -7.95
N THR A 57 6.83 5.45 -7.47
CA THR A 57 8.06 6.06 -7.95
C THR A 57 8.94 6.49 -6.78
N PRO A 58 10.24 6.16 -6.79
CA PRO A 58 11.21 6.88 -6.00
C PRO A 58 11.20 8.37 -6.39
N LEU A 59 11.45 9.26 -5.43
CA LEU A 59 11.62 10.70 -5.71
C LEU A 59 12.98 11.00 -6.34
N LYS A 60 13.95 10.11 -6.17
CA LYS A 60 15.30 10.20 -6.76
C LYS A 60 15.79 8.79 -7.10
N GLY A 61 16.45 8.64 -8.25
CA GLY A 61 16.98 7.34 -8.72
C GLY A 61 15.99 6.58 -9.61
N ALA A 62 16.33 5.32 -9.89
CA ALA A 62 15.51 4.38 -10.65
C ALA A 62 14.74 3.44 -9.71
N GLY A 63 13.70 2.78 -10.22
CA GLY A 63 12.84 1.88 -9.45
C GLY A 63 11.36 2.21 -9.52
N ARG A 64 10.92 2.90 -10.59
CA ARG A 64 9.51 3.13 -10.89
C ARG A 64 8.85 1.81 -11.25
N GLU A 65 7.74 1.52 -10.58
CA GLU A 65 6.96 0.31 -10.79
C GLU A 65 5.50 0.69 -11.04
N ALA A 66 4.86 -0.01 -11.97
CA ALA A 66 3.42 -0.04 -12.12
C ALA A 66 2.93 -1.46 -11.89
N ALA A 67 1.72 -1.61 -11.37
CA ALA A 67 1.06 -2.90 -11.35
C ALA A 67 -0.41 -2.81 -11.72
N PHE A 68 -0.92 -3.92 -12.23
CA PHE A 68 -2.32 -4.10 -12.53
C PHE A 68 -2.75 -5.51 -12.12
N GLY A 69 -3.88 -5.64 -11.46
CA GLY A 69 -4.32 -6.91 -10.92
C GLY A 69 -5.74 -6.94 -10.39
N ILE A 70 -6.01 -8.01 -9.67
CA ILE A 70 -7.27 -8.27 -9.00
C ILE A 70 -7.07 -8.47 -7.51
N GLU A 71 -8.01 -7.97 -6.73
CA GLU A 71 -8.13 -8.25 -5.31
C GLU A 71 -9.42 -9.01 -5.03
N TRP A 72 -9.34 -10.00 -4.15
CA TRP A 72 -10.49 -10.73 -3.65
C TRP A 72 -10.58 -10.65 -2.13
N GLN A 73 -11.67 -10.11 -1.62
CA GLN A 73 -12.03 -10.05 -0.21
C GLN A 73 -13.11 -11.11 0.09
N PRO A 74 -12.73 -12.33 0.52
CA PRO A 74 -13.68 -13.44 0.69
C PRO A 74 -14.67 -13.20 1.84
N THR A 75 -14.19 -12.59 2.93
CA THR A 75 -14.93 -12.40 4.17
C THR A 75 -15.22 -10.91 4.43
N ARG A 76 -15.87 -10.59 5.56
CA ARG A 76 -16.03 -9.20 6.01
C ARG A 76 -14.79 -8.64 6.70
N LEU A 77 -13.82 -9.50 7.02
CA LEU A 77 -12.54 -9.05 7.56
C LEU A 77 -11.80 -8.28 6.46
N SER A 78 -10.97 -7.31 6.86
CA SER A 78 -10.12 -6.53 5.97
C SER A 78 -8.92 -7.34 5.49
N ILE A 79 -9.17 -8.53 4.95
CA ILE A 79 -8.18 -9.45 4.39
C ILE A 79 -8.51 -9.63 2.90
N ARG A 80 -7.51 -9.40 2.05
CA ARG A 80 -7.63 -9.50 0.59
C ARG A 80 -6.53 -10.40 0.03
N LEU A 81 -6.92 -11.28 -0.88
CA LEU A 81 -5.99 -12.02 -1.72
C LEU A 81 -5.73 -11.20 -2.98
N VAL A 82 -4.47 -11.12 -3.37
CA VAL A 82 -4.01 -10.29 -4.49
C VAL A 82 -3.39 -11.19 -5.54
N ALA A 83 -3.73 -10.93 -6.79
CA ALA A 83 -3.01 -11.44 -7.95
C ALA A 83 -2.81 -10.28 -8.93
N GLU A 84 -1.57 -9.91 -9.18
CA GLU A 84 -1.22 -8.74 -9.99
C GLU A 84 -0.01 -9.00 -10.88
N GLN A 85 0.06 -8.29 -12.00
CA GLN A 85 1.27 -8.19 -12.81
C GLN A 85 1.96 -6.88 -12.48
N ARG A 86 3.23 -6.97 -12.07
CA ARG A 86 4.10 -5.80 -11.86
C ARG A 86 4.95 -5.55 -13.09
N PHE A 87 5.24 -4.28 -13.33
CA PHE A 87 6.00 -3.77 -14.47
C PHE A 87 7.03 -2.77 -13.96
N ALA A 88 8.31 -3.06 -14.21
CA ALA A 88 9.37 -2.09 -14.02
C ALA A 88 9.33 -1.05 -15.16
N LEU A 89 9.30 0.24 -14.83
CA LEU A 89 9.13 1.32 -15.80
C LEU A 89 10.44 2.03 -16.17
N ASP A 90 11.49 1.91 -15.35
CA ASP A 90 12.78 2.59 -15.55
C ASP A 90 13.99 1.71 -15.20
N GLY A 91 13.83 0.39 -15.26
CA GLY A 91 14.89 -0.60 -15.04
C GLY A 91 14.50 -1.70 -14.04
N GLY A 92 15.08 -2.88 -14.18
CA GLY A 92 14.67 -4.09 -13.44
C GLY A 92 13.62 -4.91 -14.21
N ARG A 93 13.11 -5.99 -13.61
CA ARG A 93 12.16 -6.90 -14.28
C ARG A 93 10.87 -7.00 -13.53
N GLY A 94 9.74 -6.59 -14.12
CA GLY A 94 8.42 -6.90 -13.56
C GLY A 94 8.15 -8.41 -13.42
N GLY A 95 7.01 -8.75 -12.83
CA GLY A 95 6.65 -10.16 -12.64
C GLY A 95 5.22 -10.37 -12.14
N PRO A 96 4.63 -11.54 -12.43
CA PRO A 96 3.41 -11.97 -11.77
C PRO A 96 3.63 -12.06 -10.26
N THR A 97 2.68 -11.54 -9.51
CA THR A 97 2.73 -11.43 -8.06
C THR A 97 1.46 -11.96 -7.46
N VAL A 98 1.59 -12.76 -6.41
CA VAL A 98 0.47 -13.21 -5.58
C VAL A 98 0.77 -12.91 -4.13
N GLY A 99 -0.27 -12.58 -3.37
CA GLY A 99 -0.09 -12.23 -1.97
C GLY A 99 -1.38 -12.07 -1.20
N VAL A 100 -1.21 -11.64 0.03
CA VAL A 100 -2.28 -11.30 0.96
C VAL A 100 -2.03 -9.89 1.47
N ILE A 101 -3.11 -9.12 1.59
CA ILE A 101 -3.16 -7.83 2.26
C ILE A 101 -4.12 -7.98 3.45
N ALA A 102 -3.70 -7.52 4.62
CA ALA A 102 -4.53 -7.41 5.79
C ALA A 102 -4.46 -6.00 6.38
N GLY A 103 -5.55 -5.54 6.98
CA GLY A 103 -5.58 -4.25 7.66
C GLY A 103 -6.50 -4.22 8.86
N TYR A 104 -6.30 -3.22 9.70
CA TYR A 104 -7.10 -2.94 10.87
C TYR A 104 -7.26 -1.43 11.04
N GLY A 105 -8.46 -1.01 11.47
CA GLY A 105 -8.78 0.39 11.71
C GLY A 105 -9.20 1.17 10.44
N PRO A 106 -9.32 2.51 10.55
CA PRO A 106 -9.04 3.31 11.74
C PRO A 106 -9.96 2.96 12.92
N ALA A 107 -9.39 2.65 14.09
CA ALA A 107 -10.14 2.30 15.30
C ALA A 107 -9.74 3.21 16.46
N ASN A 108 -10.71 3.71 17.23
CA ASN A 108 -10.43 4.46 18.45
C ASN A 108 -9.87 3.51 19.51
N VAL A 109 -8.62 3.72 19.92
CA VAL A 109 -7.95 2.93 20.96
C VAL A 109 -7.84 3.66 22.29
N ALA A 110 -7.93 5.00 22.25
CA ALA A 110 -8.10 5.86 23.42
C ALA A 110 -8.86 7.13 23.01
N ARG A 111 -9.18 8.00 23.98
CA ARG A 111 -9.85 9.28 23.70
C ARG A 111 -8.97 10.13 22.79
N GLY A 112 -9.47 10.38 21.57
CA GLY A 112 -8.74 11.14 20.56
C GLY A 112 -7.54 10.40 19.95
N ILE A 113 -7.35 9.10 20.17
CA ILE A 113 -6.26 8.34 19.55
C ILE A 113 -6.83 7.22 18.70
N ARG A 114 -6.42 7.19 17.43
CA ARG A 114 -6.81 6.19 16.44
C ARG A 114 -5.62 5.31 16.07
N LEU A 115 -5.86 4.01 16.02
CA LEU A 115 -4.93 3.02 15.49
C LEU A 115 -5.35 2.64 14.07
N GLU A 116 -4.40 2.67 13.16
CA GLU A 116 -4.50 2.02 11.85
C GLU A 116 -3.28 1.12 11.65
N ALA A 117 -3.51 -0.11 11.21
CA ALA A 117 -2.45 -1.04 10.89
C ALA A 117 -2.73 -1.71 9.55
N TYR A 118 -1.66 -2.02 8.85
CA TYR A 118 -1.67 -2.65 7.54
C TYR A 118 -0.50 -3.61 7.43
N GLY A 119 -0.70 -4.71 6.72
CA GLY A 119 0.35 -5.63 6.34
C GLY A 119 0.06 -6.28 5.01
N GLN A 120 1.10 -6.57 4.26
CA GLN A 120 1.07 -7.38 3.06
C GLN A 120 2.24 -8.34 3.05
N ALA A 121 2.02 -9.51 2.46
CA ALA A 121 3.06 -10.48 2.19
C ALA A 121 2.74 -11.23 0.91
N GLY A 122 3.76 -11.64 0.17
CA GLY A 122 3.56 -12.33 -1.09
C GLY A 122 4.85 -12.79 -1.72
N GLY A 123 4.71 -13.28 -2.96
CA GLY A 123 5.81 -13.69 -3.80
C GLY A 123 5.66 -13.09 -5.19
N ILE A 124 6.76 -12.60 -5.75
CA ILE A 124 6.85 -12.20 -7.14
C ILE A 124 7.71 -13.20 -7.93
N ALA A 125 7.22 -13.61 -9.10
CA ALA A 125 7.96 -14.44 -10.03
C ALA A 125 8.82 -13.57 -10.96
N ARG A 126 10.15 -13.58 -10.74
CA ARG A 126 11.17 -12.94 -11.60
C ARG A 126 12.20 -14.00 -12.01
N ASP A 127 13.42 -13.95 -11.45
CA ASP A 127 14.47 -14.96 -11.60
C ASP A 127 14.31 -16.08 -10.53
N GLY A 128 13.11 -16.64 -10.46
CA GLY A 128 12.62 -17.45 -9.36
C GLY A 128 11.54 -16.73 -8.55
N ILE A 129 11.15 -17.31 -7.42
CA ILE A 129 10.18 -16.68 -6.50
C ILE A 129 10.93 -15.85 -5.47
N GLU A 130 10.61 -14.56 -5.43
CA GLU A 130 11.11 -13.62 -4.43
C GLU A 130 9.99 -13.29 -3.46
N GLY A 131 10.17 -13.65 -2.19
CA GLY A 131 9.25 -13.28 -1.13
C GLY A 131 9.40 -11.81 -0.75
N PHE A 132 8.28 -11.19 -0.39
CA PHE A 132 8.28 -9.86 0.22
C PHE A 132 7.27 -9.80 1.36
N VAL A 133 7.54 -8.89 2.30
CA VAL A 133 6.64 -8.49 3.37
C VAL A 133 6.74 -6.98 3.54
N ASP A 134 5.62 -6.32 3.81
CA ASP A 134 5.56 -4.90 4.09
C ASP A 134 4.43 -4.63 5.09
N ALA A 135 4.70 -3.85 6.12
CA ALA A 135 3.76 -3.59 7.20
C ALA A 135 3.91 -2.18 7.73
N SER A 136 2.80 -1.62 8.21
CA SER A 136 2.80 -0.36 8.94
C SER A 136 1.77 -0.35 10.06
N ALA A 137 2.06 0.41 11.11
CA ALA A 137 1.15 0.69 12.19
C ALA A 137 1.27 2.16 12.57
N ARG A 138 0.15 2.85 12.75
CA ARG A 138 0.09 4.29 13.01
C ARG A 138 -0.88 4.60 14.13
N LEU A 139 -0.44 5.46 15.05
CA LEU A 139 -1.27 6.06 16.09
C LEU A 139 -1.45 7.54 15.76
N THR A 140 -2.70 7.97 15.55
CA THR A 140 -3.00 9.33 15.13
C THR A 140 -4.02 10.02 16.03
N HIS A 141 -3.88 11.33 16.16
CA HIS A 141 -4.83 12.24 16.80
C HIS A 141 -5.51 13.11 15.74
N PRO A 142 -6.85 13.15 15.69
CA PRO A 142 -7.55 13.99 14.74
C PRO A 142 -7.46 15.47 15.12
N LEU A 143 -6.99 16.30 14.19
CA LEU A 143 -6.93 17.76 14.31
C LEU A 143 -8.20 18.44 13.83
N GLY A 144 -9.07 17.71 13.13
CA GLY A 144 -10.34 18.20 12.62
C GLY A 144 -10.39 18.20 11.09
N LYS A 145 -11.09 19.17 10.50
CA LYS A 145 -11.24 19.30 9.05
C LYS A 145 -10.59 20.57 8.54
N LEU A 146 -9.82 20.46 7.46
CA LEU A 146 -9.24 21.58 6.73
C LEU A 146 -9.65 21.46 5.27
N ALA A 147 -10.31 22.50 4.73
CA ALA A 147 -10.82 22.50 3.35
C ALA A 147 -11.64 21.25 2.97
N GLY A 148 -12.39 20.70 3.94
CA GLY A 148 -13.19 19.49 3.75
C GLY A 148 -12.44 18.15 3.91
N ALA A 149 -11.11 18.18 4.02
CA ALA A 149 -10.28 17.00 4.31
C ALA A 149 -10.13 16.78 5.81
N ASN A 150 -10.17 15.53 6.27
CA ASN A 150 -9.81 15.20 7.65
C ASN A 150 -8.28 15.28 7.80
N VAL A 151 -7.83 15.97 8.84
CA VAL A 151 -6.40 16.14 9.14
C VAL A 151 -6.09 15.46 10.46
N ASP A 152 -5.03 14.65 10.44
CA ASP A 152 -4.53 13.91 11.59
C ASP A 152 -3.03 14.13 11.75
N ILE A 153 -2.53 14.05 12.97
CA ILE A 153 -1.10 14.02 13.30
C ILE A 153 -0.81 12.78 14.13
N GLY A 154 0.38 12.18 14.03
CA GLY A 154 0.63 10.95 14.76
C GLY A 154 2.09 10.54 14.78
N ILE A 155 2.26 9.26 15.12
CA ILE A 155 3.50 8.53 14.97
C ILE A 155 3.18 7.19 14.31
N GLY A 156 4.16 6.63 13.61
CA GLY A 156 4.05 5.33 12.97
C GLY A 156 5.33 4.54 12.99
N ALA A 157 5.17 3.25 12.71
CA ALA A 157 6.23 2.32 12.41
C ALA A 157 5.96 1.68 11.04
N TRP A 158 7.01 1.48 10.26
CA TRP A 158 6.97 0.85 8.95
C TRP A 158 8.09 -0.18 8.87
N GLY A 159 7.78 -1.37 8.37
CA GLY A 159 8.75 -2.43 8.19
C GLY A 159 8.53 -3.12 6.85
N SER A 160 9.58 -3.28 6.07
CA SER A 160 9.52 -3.96 4.77
C SER A 160 10.74 -4.85 4.60
N ALA A 161 10.57 -6.04 4.03
CA ALA A 161 11.67 -6.92 3.66
C ALA A 161 11.38 -7.63 2.34
N GLN A 162 12.42 -7.75 1.52
CA GLN A 162 12.48 -8.55 0.30
C GLN A 162 13.85 -9.24 0.26
N ARG A 163 14.06 -10.16 -0.68
CA ARG A 163 15.39 -10.74 -0.95
C ARG A 163 16.47 -9.66 -0.90
N ASP A 164 17.46 -9.87 -0.03
CA ASP A 164 18.66 -9.05 0.16
C ASP A 164 18.44 -7.60 0.63
N ALA A 165 17.23 -7.25 1.10
CA ALA A 165 16.95 -5.92 1.62
C ALA A 165 15.85 -5.94 2.69
N GLU A 166 16.14 -5.32 3.83
CA GLU A 166 15.19 -5.08 4.91
C GLU A 166 15.29 -3.65 5.41
N ARG A 167 14.17 -3.12 5.87
CA ARG A 167 14.13 -1.78 6.46
C ARG A 167 13.05 -1.69 7.52
N PHE A 168 13.38 -0.94 8.56
CA PHE A 168 12.46 -0.57 9.61
C PHE A 168 12.61 0.93 9.91
N ASP A 169 11.49 1.65 9.90
CA ASP A 169 11.41 3.08 10.17
C ASP A 169 10.41 3.33 11.32
N ILE A 170 10.71 4.26 12.22
CA ILE A 170 9.76 4.83 13.19
C ILE A 170 9.85 6.34 13.08
N GLY A 171 8.71 7.03 13.07
CA GLY A 171 8.67 8.48 12.95
C GLY A 171 7.28 9.07 13.07
N PRO A 172 7.16 10.40 12.96
CA PRO A 172 5.86 11.09 12.90
C PRO A 172 5.07 10.75 11.63
#